data_AF-A0SWL2-F1
#
_entry.id   AF-A0SWL2-F1
#
_cell.length_a   1.000
_cell.length_b   1.000
_cell.length_c   1.000
_cell.angle_alpha   90.00
_cell.angle_beta   90.00
_cell.angle_gamma   90.00
#
_symmetry.space_group_name_H-M   'P 1'
#
loop_
_entity.id
_entity.type
_entity.pdbx_description
1 polymer ?
#
loop_
_entity_poly.entity_id
_entity_poly.type
_entity_poly.pdbx_seq_one_letter_code
_entity_poly.pdbx_strand_id
1 'polypeptide(L)'
;HLTNAPMIELIGSQEQEEHLYTQIAQNNWWTGNASSENNSHVLDWKVSATPTEDGGYVLNGTKHFCSGAKGSDLLFVFGVVQDDSPQQGAIIAAAIPTSRAGVTPNDDWPPSAC
;
A
#
# COMPACT_ATOMS: atom_id res chain seq x y z
N HIS A 1 -4.33 -11.11 -3.30
CA HIS A 1 -3.74 -11.24 -4.64
C HIS A 1 -4.71 -10.82 -5.77
N LEU A 2 -5.74 -11.62 -6.11
CA LEU A 2 -6.62 -11.30 -7.26
C LEU A 2 -7.41 -9.99 -7.14
N THR A 3 -7.68 -9.53 -5.91
CA THR A 3 -8.36 -8.24 -5.66
C THR A 3 -7.41 -7.04 -5.67
N ASN A 4 -6.09 -7.27 -5.62
CA ASN A 4 -5.14 -6.18 -5.49
C ASN A 4 -4.80 -5.55 -6.84
N ALA A 5 -4.53 -6.36 -7.87
CA ALA A 5 -4.16 -5.85 -9.20
C ALA A 5 -5.24 -4.96 -9.85
N PRO A 6 -6.55 -5.27 -9.72
CA PRO A 6 -7.61 -4.39 -10.23
C PRO A 6 -7.62 -2.98 -9.62
N MET A 7 -6.96 -2.75 -8.47
CA MET A 7 -6.80 -1.38 -7.96
C MET A 7 -6.03 -0.49 -8.93
N ILE A 8 -5.14 -1.04 -9.75
CA ILE A 8 -4.40 -0.28 -10.75
C ILE A 8 -5.36 0.31 -11.79
N GLU A 9 -6.34 -0.48 -12.26
CA GLU A 9 -7.36 -0.01 -13.21
C GLU A 9 -8.33 1.00 -12.59
N LEU A 10 -8.69 0.79 -11.32
CA LEU A 10 -9.73 1.59 -10.66
C LEU A 10 -9.28 3.02 -10.32
N ILE A 11 -8.01 3.20 -9.96
CA ILE A 11 -7.49 4.48 -9.45
C ILE A 11 -6.15 4.92 -10.06
N GLY A 12 -5.52 4.08 -10.86
CA GLY A 12 -4.26 4.39 -11.56
C GLY A 12 -4.47 4.99 -12.94
N SER A 13 -3.37 5.35 -13.59
CA SER A 13 -3.36 5.76 -14.99
C SER A 13 -3.24 4.56 -15.93
N GLN A 14 -3.58 4.77 -17.22
CA GLN A 14 -3.40 3.76 -18.26
C GLN A 14 -1.92 3.31 -18.40
N GLU A 15 -0.97 4.23 -18.21
CA GLU A 15 0.46 3.91 -18.23
C GLU A 15 0.84 2.99 -17.06
N GLN A 16 0.29 3.24 -15.87
CA GLN A 16 0.50 2.38 -14.70
C GLN A 16 -0.11 1.00 -14.90
N GLU A 17 -1.31 0.94 -15.49
CA GLU A 17 -1.97 -0.31 -15.86
C GLU A 17 -1.09 -1.16 -16.78
N GLU A 18 -0.68 -0.61 -17.92
CA GLU A 18 0.17 -1.32 -18.88
C GLU A 18 1.49 -1.79 -18.23
N HIS A 19 2.16 -0.90 -17.50
CA HIS A 19 3.44 -1.20 -16.89
C HIS A 19 3.34 -2.28 -15.82
N LEU A 20 2.45 -2.11 -14.84
CA LEU A 20 2.37 -2.99 -13.68
C LEU A 20 1.75 -4.33 -14.03
N TYR A 21 0.72 -4.41 -14.90
CA TYR A 21 0.21 -5.70 -15.34
C TYR A 21 1.24 -6.51 -16.11
N THR A 22 2.00 -5.83 -16.99
CA THR A 22 3.09 -6.48 -17.72
C THR A 22 4.12 -7.07 -16.75
N GLN A 23 4.54 -6.30 -15.74
CA GLN A 23 5.48 -6.80 -14.73
C GLN A 23 4.91 -7.94 -13.89
N ILE A 24 3.65 -7.83 -13.46
CA ILE A 24 2.99 -8.87 -12.66
C ILE A 24 2.94 -10.19 -13.45
N ALA A 25 2.52 -10.13 -14.72
CA ALA A 25 2.38 -11.31 -15.57
C ALA A 25 3.74 -11.92 -15.94
N GLN A 26 4.72 -11.11 -16.35
CA GLN A 26 6.01 -11.62 -16.80
C GLN A 26 6.83 -12.24 -15.67
N ASN A 27 6.72 -11.70 -14.46
CA ASN A 27 7.52 -12.13 -13.31
C ASN A 27 6.77 -13.07 -12.35
N ASN A 28 5.51 -13.40 -12.64
CA ASN A 28 4.63 -14.18 -11.76
C ASN A 28 4.54 -13.58 -10.34
N TRP A 29 4.41 -12.26 -10.26
CA TRP A 29 4.45 -11.57 -8.97
C TRP A 29 3.25 -11.86 -8.10
N TRP A 30 3.53 -12.18 -6.83
CA TRP A 30 2.54 -12.15 -5.78
C TRP A 30 2.27 -10.73 -5.35
N THR A 31 0.99 -10.39 -5.22
CA THR A 31 0.56 -9.06 -4.76
C THR A 31 -0.07 -9.13 -3.38
N GLY A 32 0.47 -8.33 -2.46
CA GLY A 32 -0.02 -8.14 -1.10
C GLY A 32 -0.70 -6.79 -0.92
N ASN A 33 -1.36 -6.58 0.21
CA ASN A 33 -1.84 -5.25 0.60
C ASN A 33 -1.57 -4.94 2.07
N ALA A 34 -1.47 -3.65 2.34
CA ALA A 34 -1.41 -3.02 3.65
C ALA A 34 -2.40 -1.82 3.64
N SER A 35 -3.69 -2.12 3.48
CA SER A 35 -4.74 -1.11 3.19
C SER A 35 -5.74 -0.88 4.33
N SER A 36 -6.12 -1.90 5.12
CA SER A 36 -7.10 -1.77 6.22
C SER A 36 -6.48 -1.45 7.59
N GLU A 37 -7.06 -0.53 8.36
CA GLU A 37 -6.64 -0.22 9.74
C GLU A 37 -7.77 -0.49 10.74
N ASN A 38 -7.41 -0.77 12.01
CA ASN A 38 -8.33 -1.11 13.09
C ASN A 38 -8.85 0.14 13.84
N ASN A 39 -9.51 1.05 13.13
CA ASN A 39 -9.88 2.35 13.69
C ASN A 39 -11.13 2.91 13.00
N SER A 40 -11.88 3.70 13.77
CA SER A 40 -13.23 4.15 13.44
C SER A 40 -13.27 5.24 12.37
N HIS A 41 -12.16 5.97 12.17
CA HIS A 41 -12.07 7.08 11.24
C HIS A 41 -10.74 7.08 10.46
N VAL A 42 -10.74 7.59 9.23
CA VAL A 42 -9.55 7.65 8.37
C VAL A 42 -8.45 8.56 8.93
N LEU A 43 -8.82 9.60 9.69
CA LEU A 43 -7.85 10.44 10.40
C LEU A 43 -7.16 9.74 11.57
N ASP A 44 -7.72 8.63 12.05
CA ASP A 44 -7.11 7.83 13.11
C ASP A 44 -6.08 6.82 12.56
N TRP A 45 -5.91 6.79 11.23
CA TRP A 45 -4.95 5.90 10.58
C TRP A 45 -3.52 6.21 11.05
N LYS A 46 -2.80 5.16 11.37
CA LYS A 46 -1.46 5.16 11.96
C LYS A 46 -0.37 5.31 10.92
N VAL A 47 -0.68 5.08 9.63
CA VAL A 47 0.27 5.32 8.54
C VAL A 47 0.06 6.72 7.97
N SER A 48 0.99 7.61 8.25
CA SER A 48 1.03 8.95 7.67
C SER A 48 1.72 8.94 6.30
N ALA A 49 1.30 9.84 5.42
CA ALA A 49 1.91 10.12 4.13
C ALA A 49 2.37 11.58 4.11
N THR A 50 3.70 11.81 4.12
CA THR A 50 4.28 13.15 4.05
C THR A 50 4.71 13.46 2.61
N PRO A 51 4.19 14.51 1.97
CA PRO A 51 4.57 14.88 0.61
C PRO A 51 6.06 15.19 0.48
N THR A 52 6.65 14.88 -0.68
CA THR A 52 8.02 15.25 -1.07
C THR A 52 8.02 16.21 -2.26
N GLU A 53 9.11 16.97 -2.43
CA GLU A 53 9.20 18.00 -3.49
C GLU A 53 9.09 17.44 -4.91
N ASP A 54 9.42 16.16 -5.12
CA ASP A 54 9.32 15.44 -6.39
C ASP A 54 7.91 14.90 -6.69
N GLY A 55 6.92 15.23 -5.85
CA GLY A 55 5.54 14.78 -5.97
C GLY A 55 5.28 13.38 -5.39
N GLY A 56 6.25 12.78 -4.72
CA GLY A 56 6.12 11.54 -3.98
C GLY A 56 5.59 11.72 -2.55
N TYR A 57 5.62 10.62 -1.79
CA TYR A 57 5.28 10.60 -0.38
C TYR A 57 6.23 9.68 0.40
N VAL A 58 6.59 10.08 1.62
CA VAL A 58 7.22 9.21 2.62
C VAL A 58 6.15 8.67 3.54
N LEU A 59 6.05 7.34 3.63
CA LEU A 59 5.11 6.67 4.52
C LEU A 59 5.78 6.32 5.84
N ASN A 60 5.13 6.64 6.96
CA ASN A 60 5.59 6.27 8.30
C ASN A 60 4.43 5.72 9.14
N GLY A 61 4.64 4.55 9.74
CA GLY A 61 3.68 3.93 10.66
C GLY A 61 3.66 2.42 10.56
N THR A 62 2.76 1.80 11.32
CA THR A 62 2.59 0.34 11.35
C THR A 62 1.16 -0.01 10.96
N LYS A 63 1.03 -0.82 9.91
CA LYS A 63 -0.25 -1.39 9.47
C LYS A 63 -0.45 -2.76 10.12
N HIS A 64 -1.60 -2.96 10.75
CA HIS A 64 -1.85 -4.17 11.55
C HIS A 64 -2.55 -5.28 10.76
N PHE A 65 -3.35 -4.93 9.75
CA PHE A 65 -4.03 -5.90 8.89
C PHE A 65 -3.46 -5.82 7.48
N CYS A 66 -2.53 -6.74 7.20
CA CYS A 66 -1.83 -6.82 5.91
C CYS A 66 -2.06 -8.18 5.27
N SER A 67 -2.93 -8.25 4.26
CA SER A 67 -3.24 -9.53 3.59
C SER A 67 -2.21 -9.85 2.52
N GLY A 68 -1.45 -10.92 2.74
CA GLY A 68 -0.45 -11.41 1.78
C GLY A 68 0.73 -10.46 1.56
N ALA A 69 1.01 -9.55 2.49
CA ALA A 69 2.14 -8.62 2.41
C ALA A 69 3.50 -9.32 2.63
N LYS A 70 3.55 -10.32 3.52
CA LYS A 70 4.73 -11.15 3.68
C LYS A 70 4.85 -12.08 2.47
N GLY A 71 5.98 -12.03 1.77
CA GLY A 71 6.25 -12.85 0.60
C GLY A 71 5.65 -12.31 -0.71
N SER A 72 5.01 -11.14 -0.72
CA SER A 72 4.64 -10.48 -1.97
C SER A 72 5.83 -9.83 -2.65
N ASP A 73 5.78 -9.71 -3.97
CA ASP A 73 6.73 -8.93 -4.75
C ASP A 73 6.29 -7.46 -4.84
N LEU A 74 4.98 -7.24 -4.96
CA LEU A 74 4.35 -5.93 -5.05
C LEU A 74 3.34 -5.73 -3.91
N LEU A 75 3.48 -4.62 -3.20
CA LEU A 75 2.64 -4.25 -2.07
C LEU A 75 1.78 -3.03 -2.41
N PHE A 76 0.47 -3.17 -2.26
CA PHE A 76 -0.45 -2.05 -2.30
C PHE A 76 -0.60 -1.46 -0.90
N VAL A 77 -0.11 -0.24 -0.70
CA VAL A 77 -0.07 0.43 0.60
C VAL A 77 -0.90 1.71 0.56
N PHE A 78 -1.58 1.98 1.67
CA PHE A 78 -2.38 3.19 1.83
C PHE A 78 -1.84 3.99 3.01
N GLY A 79 -1.78 5.32 2.86
CA GLY A 79 -1.40 6.26 3.92
C GLY A 79 -2.28 7.50 3.86
N VAL A 80 -2.29 8.28 4.95
CA VAL A 80 -3.10 9.49 5.07
C VAL A 80 -2.21 10.70 5.22
N VAL A 81 -2.48 11.76 4.45
CA VAL A 81 -1.79 13.04 4.61
C VAL A 81 -2.26 13.68 5.92
N GLN A 82 -1.34 13.90 6.86
CA GLN A 82 -1.64 14.38 8.22
C GLN A 82 -1.05 15.76 8.52
N ASP A 83 -0.31 16.36 7.58
CA ASP A 83 0.19 17.72 7.73
C ASP A 83 -0.92 18.77 7.53
N ASP A 84 -0.61 20.05 7.74
CA ASP A 84 -1.55 21.17 7.59
C ASP A 84 -1.61 21.68 6.12
N SER A 85 -1.40 20.78 5.16
CA SER A 85 -1.47 21.12 3.73
C SER A 85 -2.92 21.08 3.23
N PRO A 86 -3.20 21.63 2.03
CA PRO A 86 -4.50 21.46 1.39
C PRO A 86 -4.91 20.00 1.14
N GLN A 87 -3.97 19.05 1.24
CA GLN A 87 -4.23 17.62 1.08
C GLN A 87 -4.54 16.92 2.41
N GLN A 88 -4.62 17.64 3.54
CA GLN A 88 -4.89 17.05 4.85
C GLN A 88 -6.11 16.13 4.82
N GLY A 89 -5.94 14.90 5.32
CA GLY A 89 -6.95 13.85 5.34
C GLY A 89 -7.11 13.09 4.02
N ALA A 90 -6.38 13.44 2.96
CA ALA A 90 -6.38 12.69 1.72
C ALA A 90 -5.74 11.31 1.92
N ILE A 91 -6.37 10.29 1.31
CA ILE A 91 -5.84 8.94 1.26
C ILE A 91 -4.96 8.80 0.03
N ILE A 92 -3.71 8.43 0.24
CA ILE A 92 -2.75 8.10 -0.81
C ILE A 92 -2.70 6.59 -0.95
N ALA A 93 -2.98 6.09 -2.14
CA ALA A 93 -2.81 4.68 -2.49
C ALA A 93 -1.59 4.54 -3.42
N ALA A 94 -0.71 3.59 -3.12
CA ALA A 94 0.50 3.35 -3.89
C ALA A 94 0.77 1.86 -4.07
N ALA A 95 1.31 1.48 -5.24
CA ALA A 95 1.89 0.17 -5.49
C ALA A 95 3.41 0.27 -5.47
N ILE A 96 4.07 -0.42 -4.53
CA ILE A 96 5.53 -0.38 -4.34
C ILE A 96 6.11 -1.79 -4.24
N PRO A 97 7.39 -2.01 -4.62
CA PRO A 97 8.05 -3.28 -4.33
C PRO A 97 8.04 -3.54 -2.83
N THR A 98 7.68 -4.75 -2.40
CA THR A 98 7.66 -5.12 -0.98
C THR A 98 9.06 -5.02 -0.34
N SER A 99 10.11 -5.17 -1.15
CA SER A 99 11.52 -5.05 -0.74
C SER A 99 12.02 -3.61 -0.61
N ARG A 100 11.18 -2.61 -0.84
CA ARG A 100 11.55 -1.19 -0.69
C ARG A 100 12.11 -0.95 0.71
N ALA A 101 13.25 -0.24 0.78
CA ALA A 101 13.85 0.13 2.06
C ALA A 101 12.83 0.82 2.99
N GLY A 102 12.76 0.36 4.24
CA GLY A 102 11.79 0.82 5.24
C GLY A 102 10.51 -0.02 5.31
N VAL A 103 10.20 -0.86 4.32
CA VAL A 103 9.07 -1.79 4.37
C VAL A 103 9.50 -3.06 5.12
N THR A 104 8.83 -3.36 6.23
CA THR A 104 9.09 -4.55 7.04
C THR A 104 7.79 -5.30 7.30
N PRO A 105 7.42 -6.30 6.47
CA PRO A 105 6.30 -7.18 6.76
C PRO A 105 6.62 -8.03 8.01
N ASN A 106 5.88 -7.82 9.10
CA ASN A 106 6.06 -8.56 10.34
C ASN A 106 5.53 -10.00 10.24
N ASP A 107 6.04 -10.88 11.10
CA ASP A 107 5.60 -12.26 11.26
C ASP A 107 4.80 -12.44 12.56
N ASP A 108 3.82 -11.58 12.77
CA ASP A 108 3.05 -11.45 14.01
C ASP A 108 1.60 -11.95 13.87
N TRP A 109 1.26 -12.61 12.76
CA TRP A 109 -0.06 -13.24 12.59
C TRP A 109 -0.18 -14.51 13.45
N PRO A 110 -1.12 -14.58 14.41
CA PRO A 110 -1.29 -15.78 15.20
C PRO A 110 -1.80 -16.93 14.32
N PRO A 111 -1.22 -18.15 14.41
CA PRO A 111 -1.55 -19.29 13.53
C PRO A 111 -2.93 -19.93 13.76
N SER A 112 -3.91 -19.21 14.32
CA SER A 112 -5.22 -19.77 14.66
C SER A 112 -6.38 -18.89 14.20
N ALA A 113 -6.73 -18.98 12.92
CA ALA A 113 -8.08 -18.77 12.39
C ALA A 113 -8.09 -19.12 10.89
N CYS A 114 -8.52 -20.33 10.56
CA CYS A 114 -9.13 -20.63 9.26
C CYS A 114 -10.65 -20.48 9.41
#